data_AF-A0A7J4RV90-F1
#
_entry.id   AF-A0A7J4RV90-F1
#
_cell.length_a   1.000
_cell.length_b   1.000
_cell.length_c   1.000
_cell.angle_alpha   90.00
_cell.angle_beta   90.00
_cell.angle_gamma   90.00
#
_symmetry.space_group_name_H-M   'P 1'
#
loop_
_entity.id
_entity.type
_entity.pdbx_description
1 polymer ?
#
loop_
_entity_poly.entity_id
_entity_poly.type
_entity_poly.pdbx_seq_one_letter_code
_entity_poly.pdbx_strand_id
1 'polypeptide(L)'
;MSSDIAESTGTTADRLPKINAHRDVWGQKELLERVVSRYFIVNGELGGTKWPVWKVDEKSSSDVHDSLDSLNLHLDSLGWMAKLQHGEPWLVQVLPVPERQFPSIRTTVGFWSFSLITATIAGMLWIDDARPDSGWFMTSLFFDALFGYTIPIFVVIVLASFLQKRHAQKYGLRVGHLTPIPDPSIALFSIGLLPKSLLIWPFGILIIPSLPRMDARPWKDREMLGWSALIVPSVMIIVGIKLWIIGLLLTPELISIGSMQYVPEMPLIVNLLSPIITDGVSSKLVWAHPFAKAGSMLCFFGWVSLLPIPTFPGGRLLIARTSMSESRNSTNQLFLFA
;
A
#
# COMPACT_ATOMS: atom_id res chain seq x y z
N MET A 1 -95.13 -7.46 -6.94
CA MET A 1 -94.67 -8.14 -5.72
C MET A 1 -93.15 -8.02 -5.72
N SER A 2 -92.61 -6.90 -5.22
CA SER A 2 -92.12 -6.70 -3.85
C SER A 2 -91.06 -7.74 -3.44
N SER A 3 -89.82 -7.29 -3.38
CA SER A 3 -88.98 -7.43 -2.18
C SER A 3 -87.72 -6.57 -2.34
N ASP A 4 -87.67 -5.47 -1.57
CA ASP A 4 -86.47 -4.77 -1.15
C ASP A 4 -85.52 -5.71 -0.35
N ILE A 5 -84.35 -5.18 0.04
CA ILE A 5 -83.30 -5.66 0.99
C ILE A 5 -81.97 -5.89 0.22
N ALA A 6 -80.84 -5.24 0.51
CA ALA A 6 -80.49 -4.18 1.46
C ALA A 6 -79.14 -3.58 1.05
N GLU A 7 -79.00 -2.26 1.24
CA GLU A 7 -77.70 -1.59 1.28
C GLU A 7 -76.86 -2.17 2.42
N SER A 8 -75.75 -2.85 2.11
CA SER A 8 -74.70 -3.12 3.08
C SER A 8 -73.76 -1.93 3.12
N THR A 9 -73.96 -1.08 4.13
CA THR A 9 -73.03 -0.06 4.62
C THR A 9 -71.74 -0.73 5.11
N GLY A 10 -70.82 -0.97 4.17
CA GLY A 10 -69.46 -1.42 4.42
C GLY A 10 -68.56 -0.26 4.82
N THR A 11 -68.37 -0.14 6.13
CA THR A 11 -67.38 0.58 6.91
C THR A 11 -66.21 1.17 6.10
N THR A 12 -66.01 2.48 6.25
CA THR A 12 -64.79 3.24 5.90
C THR A 12 -63.57 2.62 6.57
N ALA A 13 -63.00 1.58 5.96
CA ALA A 13 -61.63 1.16 6.22
C ALA A 13 -60.72 2.28 5.75
N ASP A 14 -60.10 2.92 6.73
CA ASP A 14 -59.05 3.92 6.67
C ASP A 14 -58.17 3.74 5.42
N ARG A 15 -58.49 4.50 4.36
CA ARG A 15 -57.74 4.47 3.11
C ARG A 15 -56.41 5.15 3.39
N LEU A 16 -55.42 4.34 3.76
CA LEU A 16 -54.02 4.74 3.77
C LEU A 16 -53.74 5.62 2.53
N PRO A 17 -53.16 6.81 2.70
CA PRO A 17 -52.93 7.72 1.58
C PRO A 17 -52.14 6.98 0.51
N LYS A 18 -52.76 6.82 -0.67
CA LYS A 18 -52.10 6.20 -1.82
C LYS A 18 -50.87 7.04 -2.13
N ILE A 19 -49.70 6.43 -2.03
CA ILE A 19 -48.46 7.01 -2.51
C ILE A 19 -48.65 7.24 -4.01
N ASN A 20 -48.66 8.50 -4.44
CA ASN A 20 -48.70 8.83 -5.87
C ASN A 20 -47.45 8.25 -6.51
N ALA A 21 -47.62 7.25 -7.38
CA ALA A 21 -46.51 6.72 -8.16
C ALA A 21 -46.00 7.85 -9.07
N HIS A 22 -44.72 8.20 -8.93
CA HIS A 22 -44.06 9.12 -9.85
C HIS A 22 -44.16 8.53 -11.27
N ARG A 23 -44.65 9.34 -12.22
CA ARG A 23 -44.95 8.89 -13.60
C ARG A 23 -43.68 8.65 -14.44
N ASP A 24 -42.58 9.29 -14.07
CA ASP A 24 -41.30 9.21 -14.78
C ASP A 24 -40.28 8.43 -13.94
N VAL A 25 -39.64 7.45 -14.58
CA VAL A 25 -38.55 6.66 -13.99
C VAL A 25 -37.35 7.58 -13.87
N TRP A 26 -36.84 7.77 -12.64
CA TRP A 26 -35.65 8.57 -12.44
C TRP A 26 -34.45 7.98 -13.18
N GLY A 27 -33.72 8.85 -13.87
CA GLY A 27 -32.39 8.51 -14.32
C GLY A 27 -31.46 8.28 -13.12
N GLN A 28 -30.43 7.45 -13.28
CA GLN A 28 -29.44 7.19 -12.23
C GLN A 28 -28.83 8.48 -11.66
N LYS A 29 -28.56 9.45 -12.53
CA LYS A 29 -28.01 10.75 -12.15
C LYS A 29 -28.99 11.57 -11.31
N GLU A 30 -30.26 11.63 -11.69
CA GLU A 30 -31.31 12.33 -10.95
C GLU A 30 -31.53 11.69 -9.57
N LEU A 31 -31.50 10.35 -9.52
CA LEU A 31 -31.58 9.62 -8.26
C LEU A 31 -30.41 9.98 -7.33
N LEU A 32 -29.18 10.00 -7.84
CA LEU A 32 -28.00 10.38 -7.04
C LEU A 32 -28.07 11.84 -6.59
N GLU A 33 -28.49 12.77 -7.45
CA GLU A 33 -28.69 14.18 -7.08
C GLU A 33 -29.76 14.33 -5.98
N ARG A 34 -30.86 13.58 -6.08
CA ARG A 34 -31.92 13.54 -5.05
C ARG A 34 -31.43 12.95 -3.74
N VAL A 35 -30.47 12.03 -3.77
CA VAL A 35 -29.82 11.53 -2.55
C VAL A 35 -28.91 12.60 -1.96
N VAL A 36 -28.04 13.22 -2.77
CA VAL A 36 -27.11 14.27 -2.33
C VAL A 36 -27.85 15.48 -1.72
N SER A 37 -28.92 15.93 -2.37
CA SER A 37 -29.74 17.08 -1.91
C SER A 37 -30.48 16.87 -0.58
N ARG A 38 -30.55 15.62 -0.07
CA ARG A 38 -31.06 15.38 1.29
C ARG A 38 -30.08 15.87 2.35
N TYR A 39 -28.78 15.74 2.08
CA TYR A 39 -27.68 16.05 3.00
C TYR A 39 -27.07 17.43 2.75
N PHE A 40 -27.06 17.90 1.51
CA PHE A 40 -26.45 19.18 1.12
C PHE A 40 -27.41 20.10 0.37
N ILE A 41 -27.12 21.40 0.35
CA ILE A 41 -27.77 22.34 -0.56
C ILE A 41 -27.05 22.24 -1.91
N VAL A 42 -27.72 21.72 -2.95
CA VAL A 42 -27.14 21.56 -4.28
C VAL A 42 -27.33 22.86 -5.08
N ASN A 43 -26.24 23.57 -5.34
CA ASN A 43 -26.26 24.87 -6.03
C ASN A 43 -26.17 24.75 -7.56
N GLY A 44 -25.65 23.62 -8.05
CA GLY A 44 -25.53 23.38 -9.47
C GLY A 44 -24.65 22.18 -9.78
N GLU A 45 -24.77 21.71 -11.01
CA GLU A 45 -23.95 20.63 -11.53
C GLU A 45 -22.78 21.21 -12.31
N LEU A 46 -21.57 20.71 -12.06
CA LEU A 46 -20.39 21.05 -12.87
C LEU A 46 -20.25 20.14 -14.09
N GLY A 47 -20.98 19.01 -14.09
CA GLY A 47 -20.67 17.87 -14.94
C GLY A 47 -19.35 17.22 -14.51
N GLY A 48 -19.21 15.93 -14.79
CA GLY A 48 -17.93 15.24 -14.65
C GLY A 48 -17.67 14.38 -15.87
N THR A 49 -16.39 14.15 -16.19
CA THR A 49 -16.01 13.44 -17.42
C THR A 49 -16.58 12.01 -17.48
N LYS A 50 -16.78 11.38 -16.31
CA LYS A 50 -17.31 10.02 -16.20
C LYS A 50 -18.33 9.84 -15.07
N TRP A 51 -18.21 10.62 -14.00
CA TRP A 51 -19.05 10.52 -12.80
C TRP A 51 -19.56 11.89 -12.40
N PRO A 52 -20.81 12.01 -11.90
CA PRO A 52 -21.41 13.31 -11.63
C PRO A 52 -20.72 14.03 -10.46
N VAL A 53 -20.64 15.36 -10.60
CA VAL A 53 -20.05 16.27 -9.62
C VAL A 53 -21.01 17.44 -9.41
N TRP A 54 -21.36 17.69 -8.16
CA TRP A 54 -22.24 18.78 -7.76
C TRP A 54 -21.51 19.79 -6.89
N LYS A 55 -21.84 21.07 -7.10
CA LYS A 55 -21.52 22.16 -6.18
C LYS A 55 -22.51 22.12 -5.04
N VAL A 56 -21.99 22.03 -3.82
CA VAL A 56 -22.79 21.88 -2.62
C VAL A 56 -22.41 22.89 -1.55
N ASP A 57 -23.41 23.39 -0.83
CA ASP A 57 -23.25 24.16 0.39
C ASP A 57 -23.78 23.38 1.60
N GLU A 58 -23.32 23.82 2.77
CA GLU A 58 -23.78 23.34 4.07
C GLU A 58 -25.28 23.56 4.26
N LYS A 59 -25.95 22.57 4.83
CA LYS A 59 -27.32 22.75 5.30
C LYS A 59 -27.24 23.38 6.69
N SER A 60 -27.85 24.56 6.84
CA SER A 60 -27.84 25.41 8.04
C SER A 60 -27.82 24.59 9.34
N SER A 61 -26.64 24.51 9.98
CA SER A 61 -26.28 23.88 11.27
C SER A 61 -25.44 22.59 11.28
N SER A 62 -25.16 21.93 10.14
CA SER A 62 -24.33 20.71 10.11
C SER A 62 -22.98 20.94 9.43
N ASP A 63 -21.90 20.41 10.03
CA ASP A 63 -20.58 20.36 9.39
C ASP A 63 -20.64 19.58 8.06
N VAL A 64 -19.83 20.01 7.08
CA VAL A 64 -19.76 19.38 5.75
C VAL A 64 -19.28 17.95 5.85
N HIS A 65 -18.33 17.69 6.75
CA HIS A 65 -17.74 16.36 6.93
C HIS A 65 -18.74 15.39 7.56
N ASP A 66 -19.48 15.81 8.59
CA ASP A 66 -20.56 15.01 9.19
C ASP A 66 -21.68 14.69 8.18
N SER A 67 -22.00 15.67 7.33
CA SER A 67 -22.97 15.53 6.24
C SER A 67 -22.48 14.54 5.18
N LEU A 68 -21.18 14.53 4.88
CA LEU A 68 -20.54 13.59 3.95
C LEU A 68 -20.56 12.16 4.51
N ASP A 69 -20.27 11.99 5.79
CA ASP A 69 -20.30 10.66 6.43
C ASP A 69 -21.73 10.10 6.43
N SER A 70 -22.72 10.93 6.73
CA SER A 70 -24.14 10.56 6.67
C SER A 70 -24.59 10.19 5.24
N LEU A 71 -24.12 10.94 4.23
CA LEU A 71 -24.35 10.62 2.82
C LEU A 71 -23.70 9.29 2.43
N ASN A 72 -22.46 9.04 2.85
CA ASN A 72 -21.73 7.80 2.55
C ASN A 72 -22.37 6.58 3.20
N LEU A 73 -22.92 6.69 4.42
CA LEU A 73 -23.68 5.61 5.05
C LEU A 73 -24.90 5.19 4.23
N HIS A 74 -25.59 6.15 3.60
CA HIS A 74 -26.71 5.87 2.71
C HIS A 74 -26.22 5.25 1.38
N LEU A 75 -25.22 5.86 0.75
CA LEU A 75 -24.70 5.41 -0.55
C LEU A 75 -24.05 4.02 -0.51
N ASP A 76 -23.47 3.61 0.63
CA ASP A 76 -22.83 2.30 0.79
C ASP A 76 -23.80 1.14 0.50
N SER A 77 -25.07 1.27 0.96
CA SER A 77 -26.14 0.29 0.68
C SER A 77 -26.50 0.18 -0.80
N LEU A 78 -26.18 1.19 -1.60
CA LEU A 78 -26.44 1.26 -3.04
C LEU A 78 -25.21 0.90 -3.88
N GLY A 79 -24.07 0.60 -3.26
CA GLY A 79 -22.79 0.37 -3.95
C GLY A 79 -22.12 1.64 -4.47
N TRP A 80 -22.48 2.80 -3.91
CA TRP A 80 -21.94 4.11 -4.27
C TRP A 80 -21.17 4.72 -3.11
N MET A 81 -20.36 5.72 -3.41
CA MET A 81 -19.71 6.55 -2.39
C MET A 81 -19.54 7.98 -2.89
N ALA A 82 -19.51 8.92 -1.95
CA ALA A 82 -19.27 10.32 -2.18
C ALA A 82 -17.86 10.72 -1.71
N LYS A 83 -17.20 11.53 -2.53
CA LYS A 83 -15.93 12.18 -2.21
C LYS A 83 -16.14 13.69 -2.18
N LEU A 84 -15.78 14.29 -1.05
CA LEU A 84 -15.73 15.74 -0.90
C LEU A 84 -14.40 16.28 -1.43
N GLN A 85 -14.45 17.36 -2.19
CA GLN A 85 -13.28 18.10 -2.66
C GLN A 85 -13.45 19.57 -2.27
N HIS A 86 -12.33 20.19 -1.92
CA HIS A 86 -12.31 21.59 -1.55
C HIS A 86 -12.58 22.47 -2.77
N GLY A 87 -13.42 23.48 -2.59
CA GLY A 87 -13.82 24.46 -3.60
C GLY A 87 -14.73 25.52 -2.97
N GLU A 88 -14.94 26.63 -3.68
CA GLU A 88 -15.91 27.66 -3.31
C GLU A 88 -17.05 27.67 -4.35
N PRO A 89 -18.22 27.05 -4.09
CA PRO A 89 -18.60 26.22 -2.95
C PRO A 89 -18.00 24.80 -3.01
N TRP A 90 -18.24 23.98 -1.97
CA TRP A 90 -17.70 22.61 -1.87
C TRP A 90 -18.15 21.73 -3.05
N LEU A 91 -17.34 20.72 -3.37
CA LEU A 91 -17.61 19.81 -4.48
C LEU A 91 -17.83 18.39 -3.99
N VAL A 92 -18.98 17.80 -4.31
CA VAL A 92 -19.27 16.40 -4.03
C VAL A 92 -19.28 15.60 -5.33
N GLN A 93 -18.37 14.64 -5.41
CA GLN A 93 -18.29 13.68 -6.51
C GLN A 93 -18.80 12.32 -6.04
N VAL A 94 -19.77 11.74 -6.75
CA VAL A 94 -20.30 10.40 -6.43
C VAL A 94 -19.76 9.37 -7.42
N LEU A 95 -19.17 8.28 -6.93
CA LEU A 95 -18.54 7.23 -7.74
C LEU A 95 -18.92 5.84 -7.22
N PRO A 96 -18.90 4.80 -8.07
CA PRO A 96 -19.19 3.44 -7.63
C PRO A 96 -18.08 2.92 -6.72
N VAL A 97 -18.44 2.09 -5.73
CA VAL A 97 -17.48 1.43 -4.85
C VAL A 97 -16.66 0.42 -5.66
N PRO A 98 -15.32 0.39 -5.54
CA PRO A 98 -14.51 -0.53 -6.33
C PRO A 98 -14.60 -2.00 -5.83
N GLU A 99 -15.25 -2.88 -6.60
CA GLU A 99 -15.54 -4.27 -6.18
C GLU A 99 -14.48 -5.32 -6.60
N ARG A 100 -13.67 -5.07 -7.64
CA ARG A 100 -12.76 -6.09 -8.25
C ARG A 100 -11.29 -5.66 -8.34
N GLN A 101 -10.80 -4.97 -7.33
CA GLN A 101 -9.43 -4.44 -7.35
C GLN A 101 -8.38 -5.44 -6.82
N PHE A 102 -8.78 -6.53 -6.16
CA PHE A 102 -7.85 -7.46 -5.53
C PHE A 102 -7.34 -8.50 -6.53
N PRO A 103 -6.01 -8.74 -6.59
CA PRO A 103 -5.47 -9.80 -7.43
C PRO A 103 -5.98 -11.17 -6.96
N SER A 104 -6.01 -12.12 -7.89
CA SER A 104 -6.32 -13.51 -7.54
C SER A 104 -5.26 -14.08 -6.62
N ILE A 105 -5.66 -15.01 -5.73
CA ILE A 105 -4.71 -15.69 -4.85
C ILE A 105 -3.59 -16.40 -5.62
N ARG A 106 -3.91 -16.95 -6.80
CA ARG A 106 -2.93 -17.62 -7.67
C ARG A 106 -1.86 -16.65 -8.16
N THR A 107 -2.26 -15.44 -8.55
CA THR A 107 -1.34 -14.38 -8.99
C THR A 107 -0.44 -13.94 -7.83
N THR A 108 -1.01 -13.74 -6.64
CA THR A 108 -0.22 -13.37 -5.45
C THR A 108 0.78 -14.46 -5.08
N VAL A 109 0.36 -15.72 -5.01
CA VAL A 109 1.25 -16.86 -4.71
C VAL A 109 2.35 -16.99 -5.77
N GLY A 110 2.02 -16.78 -7.05
CA GLY A 110 2.98 -16.78 -8.15
C GLY A 110 4.08 -15.74 -7.94
N PHE A 111 3.71 -14.47 -7.72
CA PHE A 111 4.68 -13.40 -7.46
C PHE A 111 5.58 -13.70 -6.26
N TRP A 112 4.99 -14.11 -5.13
CA TRP A 112 5.76 -14.47 -3.94
C TRP A 112 6.73 -15.62 -4.19
N SER A 113 6.31 -16.66 -4.92
CA SER A 113 7.15 -17.81 -5.24
C SER A 113 8.31 -17.43 -6.16
N PHE A 114 8.04 -16.71 -7.24
CA PHE A 114 9.08 -16.26 -8.16
C PHE A 114 10.06 -15.29 -7.48
N SER A 115 9.57 -14.36 -6.66
CA SER A 115 10.44 -13.46 -5.90
C SER A 115 11.31 -14.20 -4.89
N LEU A 116 10.81 -15.28 -4.28
CA LEU A 116 11.60 -16.09 -3.34
C LEU A 116 12.76 -16.78 -4.07
N ILE A 117 12.51 -17.29 -5.28
CA ILE A 117 13.55 -17.90 -6.13
C ILE A 117 14.60 -16.85 -6.52
N THR A 118 14.17 -15.71 -7.09
CA THR A 118 15.12 -14.67 -7.53
C THR A 118 15.89 -14.05 -6.38
N ALA A 119 15.26 -13.83 -5.22
CA ALA A 119 15.96 -13.37 -4.01
C ALA A 119 16.99 -14.38 -3.52
N THR A 120 16.71 -15.68 -3.61
CA THR A 120 17.67 -16.72 -3.22
C THR A 120 18.88 -16.73 -4.14
N ILE A 121 18.67 -16.63 -5.45
CA ILE A 121 19.75 -16.54 -6.44
C ILE A 121 20.59 -15.27 -6.21
N ALA A 122 19.94 -14.13 -5.96
CA ALA A 122 20.63 -12.90 -5.60
C ALA A 122 21.45 -13.05 -4.31
N GLY A 123 20.89 -13.70 -3.28
CA GLY A 123 21.60 -14.03 -2.04
C GLY A 123 22.83 -14.90 -2.28
N MET A 124 22.72 -15.92 -3.15
CA MET A 124 23.86 -16.75 -3.54
C MET A 124 24.96 -15.90 -4.18
N LEU A 125 24.61 -15.03 -5.15
CA LEU A 125 25.57 -14.13 -5.81
C LEU A 125 26.28 -13.16 -4.86
N TRP A 126 25.63 -12.78 -3.75
CA TRP A 126 26.21 -11.89 -2.74
C TRP A 126 27.19 -12.55 -1.80
N ILE A 127 27.03 -13.86 -1.57
CA ILE A 127 27.79 -14.57 -0.53
C ILE A 127 28.82 -15.53 -1.12
N ASP A 128 28.66 -15.97 -2.38
CA ASP A 128 29.49 -17.01 -3.01
C ASP A 128 30.99 -16.76 -2.84
N ASP A 129 31.43 -15.54 -3.19
CA ASP A 129 32.84 -15.18 -3.18
C ASP A 129 33.39 -14.75 -1.79
N ALA A 130 32.52 -14.63 -0.77
CA ALA A 130 32.86 -14.14 0.57
C ALA A 130 32.43 -15.09 1.71
N ARG A 131 32.17 -16.34 1.36
CA ARG A 131 31.67 -17.36 2.26
C ARG A 131 32.83 -18.18 2.86
N PRO A 132 32.79 -18.52 4.16
CA PRO A 132 33.75 -19.46 4.74
C PRO A 132 33.65 -20.84 4.08
N ASP A 133 34.76 -21.60 4.03
CA ASP A 133 34.77 -22.95 3.43
C ASP A 133 33.77 -23.92 4.11
N SER A 134 33.55 -23.76 5.42
CA SER A 134 32.56 -24.52 6.19
C SER A 134 31.11 -24.08 5.94
N GLY A 135 30.91 -22.94 5.29
CA GLY A 135 29.63 -22.24 5.21
C GLY A 135 29.28 -21.43 6.45
N TRP A 136 28.18 -20.69 6.36
CA TRP A 136 27.64 -19.85 7.44
C TRP A 136 26.75 -20.65 8.38
N PHE A 137 25.80 -21.40 7.80
CA PHE A 137 24.89 -22.28 8.53
C PHE A 137 25.11 -23.73 8.12
N MET A 138 25.30 -23.95 6.82
CA MET A 138 25.45 -25.27 6.21
C MET A 138 26.52 -25.23 5.13
N THR A 139 27.02 -26.40 4.71
CA THR A 139 28.03 -26.51 3.65
C THR A 139 27.52 -26.16 2.26
N SER A 140 26.20 -26.06 2.05
CA SER A 140 25.61 -25.64 0.78
C SER A 140 25.39 -24.13 0.70
N LEU A 141 25.88 -23.53 -0.40
CA LEU A 141 25.64 -22.11 -0.76
C LEU A 141 24.14 -21.77 -0.80
N PHE A 142 23.32 -22.69 -1.34
CA PHE A 142 21.89 -22.48 -1.47
C PHE A 142 21.21 -22.30 -0.10
N PHE A 143 21.53 -23.18 0.86
CA PHE A 143 20.93 -23.10 2.19
C PHE A 143 21.41 -21.88 2.97
N ASP A 144 22.68 -21.49 2.81
CA ASP A 144 23.20 -20.26 3.42
C ASP A 144 22.50 -19.01 2.88
N ALA A 145 22.25 -18.94 1.58
CA ALA A 145 21.47 -17.85 0.98
C ALA A 145 20.00 -17.89 1.41
N LEU A 146 19.37 -19.08 1.41
CA LEU A 146 17.96 -19.21 1.75
C LEU A 146 17.68 -18.80 3.21
N PHE A 147 18.43 -19.34 4.17
CA PHE A 147 18.22 -19.06 5.60
C PHE A 147 18.84 -17.73 6.04
N GLY A 148 19.98 -17.37 5.46
CA GLY A 148 20.73 -16.19 5.84
C GLY A 148 20.25 -14.90 5.17
N TYR A 149 19.69 -14.99 3.96
CA TYR A 149 19.27 -13.82 3.18
C TYR A 149 17.76 -13.83 2.94
N THR A 150 17.25 -14.81 2.18
CA THR A 150 15.88 -14.75 1.64
C THR A 150 14.79 -14.86 2.72
N ILE A 151 14.86 -15.87 3.60
CA ILE A 151 13.83 -16.08 4.63
C ILE A 151 13.71 -14.86 5.56
N PRO A 152 14.79 -14.30 6.13
CA PRO A 152 14.71 -13.09 6.94
C PRO A 152 14.01 -11.92 6.23
N ILE A 153 14.34 -11.68 4.96
CA ILE A 153 13.70 -10.62 4.16
C ILE A 153 12.20 -10.88 4.01
N PHE A 154 11.82 -12.08 3.62
CA PHE A 154 10.41 -12.42 3.36
C PHE A 154 9.57 -12.42 4.63
N VAL A 155 10.12 -12.88 5.76
CA VAL A 155 9.46 -12.79 7.08
C VAL A 155 9.16 -11.33 7.42
N VAL A 156 10.10 -10.41 7.16
CA VAL A 156 9.88 -8.97 7.40
C VAL A 156 8.83 -8.39 6.46
N ILE A 157 8.82 -8.78 5.19
CA ILE A 157 7.79 -8.32 4.23
C ILE A 157 6.40 -8.83 4.65
N VAL A 158 6.29 -10.10 5.04
CA VAL A 158 5.05 -10.67 5.57
C VAL A 158 4.59 -9.88 6.80
N LEU A 159 5.49 -9.69 7.77
CA LEU A 159 5.21 -8.92 8.98
C LEU A 159 4.69 -7.51 8.66
N ALA A 160 5.45 -6.75 7.86
CA ALA A 160 5.07 -5.40 7.42
C ALA A 160 3.71 -5.38 6.73
N SER A 161 3.43 -6.36 5.88
CA SER A 161 2.16 -6.50 5.18
C SER A 161 0.99 -6.71 6.14
N PHE A 162 1.15 -7.60 7.13
CA PHE A 162 0.10 -7.86 8.11
C PHE A 162 -0.12 -6.68 9.06
N LEU A 163 0.94 -5.97 9.48
CA LEU A 163 0.81 -4.75 10.29
C LEU A 163 0.05 -3.66 9.55
N GLN A 164 0.41 -3.39 8.29
CA GLN A 164 -0.28 -2.40 7.46
C GLN A 164 -1.75 -2.76 7.28
N LYS A 165 -2.05 -4.01 6.94
CA LYS A 165 -3.42 -4.49 6.75
C LYS A 165 -4.22 -4.39 8.05
N ARG A 166 -3.65 -4.81 9.18
CA ARG A 166 -4.31 -4.74 10.49
C ARG A 166 -4.61 -3.29 10.88
N HIS A 167 -3.69 -2.36 10.63
CA HIS A 167 -3.92 -0.95 10.89
C HIS A 167 -5.08 -0.40 10.02
N ALA A 168 -5.06 -0.65 8.71
CA ALA A 168 -6.14 -0.20 7.82
C ALA A 168 -7.51 -0.80 8.16
N GLN A 169 -7.56 -2.08 8.54
CA GLN A 169 -8.80 -2.77 8.93
C GLN A 169 -9.45 -2.18 10.18
N LYS A 170 -8.68 -1.63 11.12
CA LYS A 170 -9.24 -0.93 12.30
C LYS A 170 -10.12 0.25 11.92
N TYR A 171 -9.90 0.82 10.73
CA TYR A 171 -10.64 1.97 10.21
C TYR A 171 -11.66 1.58 9.12
N GLY A 172 -11.98 0.30 9.00
CA GLY A 172 -12.92 -0.20 7.99
C GLY A 172 -12.39 -0.17 6.56
N LEU A 173 -11.08 0.04 6.37
CA LEU A 173 -10.46 0.08 5.05
C LEU A 173 -9.86 -1.27 4.69
N ARG A 174 -10.34 -1.85 3.58
CA ARG A 174 -9.77 -3.06 3.00
C ARG A 174 -8.55 -2.71 2.16
N VAL A 175 -7.36 -3.13 2.60
CA VAL A 175 -6.08 -2.97 1.90
C VAL A 175 -5.51 -4.34 1.51
N GLY A 176 -4.81 -4.36 0.37
CA GLY A 176 -4.12 -5.53 -0.14
C GLY A 176 -2.88 -5.91 0.65
N HIS A 177 -2.41 -7.14 0.48
CA HIS A 177 -1.09 -7.53 0.98
C HIS A 177 0.03 -6.94 0.12
N LEU A 178 1.22 -6.84 0.70
CA LEU A 178 2.43 -6.57 -0.07
C LEU A 178 2.68 -7.74 -1.01
N THR A 179 3.10 -7.41 -2.22
CA THR A 179 3.42 -8.40 -3.26
C THR A 179 4.80 -8.08 -3.81
N PRO A 180 5.85 -8.78 -3.34
CA PRO A 180 7.16 -8.68 -3.95
C PRO A 180 7.08 -8.98 -5.44
N ILE A 181 7.70 -8.14 -6.26
CA ILE A 181 7.82 -8.36 -7.69
C ILE A 181 9.24 -8.85 -7.96
N PRO A 182 9.43 -10.02 -8.60
CA PRO A 182 10.75 -10.56 -8.87
C PRO A 182 11.52 -9.64 -9.80
N ASP A 183 12.83 -9.55 -9.60
CA ASP A 183 13.69 -8.85 -10.55
C ASP A 183 13.86 -9.67 -11.85
N PRO A 184 13.44 -9.14 -13.02
CA PRO A 184 13.62 -9.83 -14.29
C PRO A 184 15.09 -10.05 -14.64
N SER A 185 16.03 -9.21 -14.18
CA SER A 185 17.45 -9.36 -14.54
C SER A 185 18.06 -10.63 -13.95
N ILE A 186 17.78 -10.91 -12.66
CA ILE A 186 18.18 -12.15 -11.99
C ILE A 186 17.46 -13.37 -12.60
N ALA A 187 16.19 -13.23 -12.97
CA ALA A 187 15.44 -14.31 -13.61
C ALA A 187 16.00 -14.68 -14.99
N LEU A 188 16.42 -13.70 -15.79
CA LEU A 188 17.06 -13.92 -17.09
C LEU A 188 18.49 -14.45 -16.95
N PHE A 189 19.23 -13.99 -15.94
CA PHE A 189 20.54 -14.53 -15.59
C PHE A 189 20.46 -16.02 -15.23
N SER A 190 19.47 -16.42 -14.43
CA SER A 190 19.36 -17.81 -13.97
C SER A 190 19.11 -18.82 -15.09
N ILE A 191 18.56 -18.37 -16.21
CA ILE A 191 18.34 -19.18 -17.43
C ILE A 191 19.43 -18.95 -18.50
N GLY A 192 20.51 -18.24 -18.17
CA GLY A 192 21.66 -18.03 -19.05
C GLY A 192 21.46 -17.00 -20.17
N LEU A 193 20.37 -16.21 -20.13
CA LEU A 193 20.08 -15.19 -21.15
C LEU A 193 20.74 -13.83 -20.87
N LEU A 194 21.19 -13.58 -19.64
CA LEU A 194 21.94 -12.38 -19.28
C LEU A 194 23.24 -12.74 -18.52
N PRO A 195 24.36 -12.07 -18.81
CA PRO A 195 25.60 -12.20 -18.03
C PRO A 195 25.51 -11.47 -16.68
N LYS A 196 26.34 -11.87 -15.70
CA LYS A 196 26.42 -11.24 -14.36
C LYS A 196 26.67 -9.73 -14.41
N SER A 197 27.37 -9.24 -15.44
CA SER A 197 27.68 -7.81 -15.63
C SER A 197 26.48 -6.94 -16.00
N LEU A 198 25.38 -7.53 -16.48
CA LEU A 198 24.15 -6.83 -16.86
C LEU A 198 23.05 -6.93 -15.80
N LEU A 199 23.39 -7.38 -14.58
CA LEU A 199 22.46 -7.36 -13.46
C LEU A 199 22.19 -5.92 -13.04
N ILE A 200 20.94 -5.47 -13.24
CA ILE A 200 20.50 -4.11 -12.94
C ILE A 200 20.29 -3.94 -11.44
N TRP A 201 19.86 -5.02 -10.77
CA TRP A 201 19.40 -4.96 -9.39
C TRP A 201 19.97 -6.11 -8.57
N PRO A 202 20.70 -5.83 -7.48
CA PRO A 202 21.47 -6.85 -6.79
C PRO A 202 20.64 -7.66 -5.79
N PHE A 203 19.36 -7.34 -5.58
CA PHE A 203 18.56 -7.85 -4.45
C PHE A 203 17.55 -8.96 -4.81
N GLY A 204 17.40 -9.27 -6.10
CA GLY A 204 16.44 -10.30 -6.57
C GLY A 204 14.96 -9.93 -6.46
N ILE A 205 14.60 -8.83 -5.81
CA ILE A 205 13.25 -8.24 -5.79
C ILE A 205 13.34 -6.85 -6.41
N LEU A 206 12.49 -6.54 -7.38
CA LEU A 206 12.47 -5.23 -8.05
C LEU A 206 11.78 -4.17 -7.19
N ILE A 207 10.52 -4.43 -6.81
CA ILE A 207 9.68 -3.54 -6.00
C ILE A 207 8.73 -4.35 -5.13
N ILE A 208 8.23 -3.74 -4.05
CA ILE A 208 7.32 -4.37 -3.08
C ILE A 208 6.04 -3.52 -2.95
N PRO A 209 5.19 -3.46 -4.00
CA PRO A 209 3.94 -2.73 -3.95
C PRO A 209 2.89 -3.42 -3.08
N SER A 210 1.90 -2.62 -2.63
CA SER A 210 0.61 -3.15 -2.16
C SER A 210 -0.34 -3.33 -3.35
N LEU A 211 -0.98 -4.49 -3.43
CA LEU A 211 -1.95 -4.80 -4.50
C LEU A 211 -3.33 -5.15 -3.90
N PRO A 212 -4.39 -4.36 -4.18
CA PRO A 212 -4.43 -3.19 -5.04
C PRO A 212 -3.64 -2.01 -4.47
N ARG A 213 -3.20 -1.14 -5.38
CA ARG A 213 -2.50 0.10 -5.06
C ARG A 213 -3.33 0.96 -4.12
N MET A 214 -2.73 1.40 -3.01
CA MET A 214 -3.43 2.19 -1.99
C MET A 214 -3.86 3.58 -2.49
N ASP A 215 -3.13 4.15 -3.45
CA ASP A 215 -3.44 5.41 -4.12
C ASP A 215 -4.70 5.34 -5.00
N ALA A 216 -5.08 4.14 -5.45
CA ALA A 216 -6.31 3.92 -6.22
C ALA A 216 -7.54 3.69 -5.33
N ARG A 217 -7.38 3.76 -4.00
CA ARG A 217 -8.45 3.56 -3.03
C ARG A 217 -8.89 4.90 -2.46
N PRO A 218 -10.19 5.08 -2.21
CA PRO A 218 -10.68 6.18 -1.41
C PRO A 218 -10.29 5.95 0.06
N TRP A 219 -9.76 6.99 0.69
CA TRP A 219 -9.42 7.01 2.11
C TRP A 219 -10.35 8.02 2.79
N LYS A 220 -10.85 7.68 3.97
CA LYS A 220 -11.67 8.58 4.79
C LYS A 220 -10.86 9.82 5.15
N ASP A 221 -9.70 9.59 5.75
CA ASP A 221 -8.79 10.64 6.19
C ASP A 221 -7.42 10.53 5.51
N ARG A 222 -6.85 11.71 5.26
CA ARG A 222 -5.48 11.85 4.74
C ARG A 222 -4.45 11.34 5.74
N GLU A 223 -4.69 11.55 7.03
CA GLU A 223 -3.81 11.07 8.10
C GLU A 223 -3.70 9.54 8.10
N MET A 224 -4.82 8.84 7.93
CA MET A 224 -4.84 7.37 7.85
C MET A 224 -4.02 6.83 6.68
N LEU A 225 -4.10 7.50 5.53
CA LEU A 225 -3.28 7.17 4.37
C LEU A 225 -1.79 7.31 4.70
N GLY A 226 -1.42 8.40 5.39
CA GLY A 226 -0.06 8.67 5.84
C GLY A 226 0.47 7.58 6.77
N TRP A 227 -0.23 7.29 7.87
CA TRP A 227 0.16 6.24 8.82
C TRP A 227 0.24 4.85 8.16
N SER A 228 -0.76 4.51 7.34
CA SER A 228 -0.77 3.23 6.62
C SER A 228 0.39 3.13 5.63
N ALA A 229 0.82 4.23 5.03
CA ALA A 229 1.99 4.28 4.16
C ALA A 229 3.29 4.13 4.95
N LEU A 230 3.41 4.77 6.12
CA LEU A 230 4.63 4.79 6.93
C LEU A 230 4.98 3.42 7.56
N ILE A 231 3.98 2.61 7.91
CA ILE A 231 4.19 1.32 8.59
C ILE A 231 5.21 0.42 7.87
N VAL A 232 5.10 0.28 6.55
CA VAL A 232 5.94 -0.62 5.76
C VAL A 232 7.42 -0.20 5.79
N PRO A 233 7.80 1.03 5.40
CA PRO A 233 9.18 1.51 5.52
C PRO A 233 9.70 1.44 6.94
N SER A 234 8.91 1.82 7.95
CA SER A 234 9.37 1.80 9.34
C SER A 234 9.72 0.38 9.81
N VAL A 235 8.87 -0.62 9.51
CA VAL A 235 9.16 -2.02 9.86
C VAL A 235 10.42 -2.52 9.14
N MET A 236 10.56 -2.21 7.85
CA MET A 236 11.73 -2.59 7.06
C MET A 236 13.03 -1.97 7.59
N ILE A 237 13.04 -0.68 7.90
CA ILE A 237 14.22 0.02 8.43
C ILE A 237 14.57 -0.50 9.82
N ILE A 238 13.61 -0.60 10.74
CA ILE A 238 13.86 -1.01 12.12
C ILE A 238 14.38 -2.45 12.18
N VAL A 239 13.74 -3.37 11.47
CA VAL A 239 14.19 -4.77 11.46
C VAL A 239 15.46 -4.94 10.62
N GLY A 240 15.61 -4.18 9.54
CA GLY A 240 16.82 -4.15 8.71
C GLY A 240 18.06 -3.74 9.50
N ILE A 241 17.96 -2.67 10.32
CA ILE A 241 19.04 -2.24 11.23
C ILE A 241 19.40 -3.36 12.22
N LYS A 242 18.40 -4.03 12.81
CA LYS A 242 18.65 -5.15 13.74
C LYS A 242 19.37 -6.30 13.05
N LEU A 243 18.92 -6.72 11.87
CA LEU A 243 19.59 -7.77 11.09
C LEU A 243 21.00 -7.37 10.67
N TRP A 244 21.23 -6.08 10.38
CA TRP A 244 22.56 -5.56 10.10
C TRP A 244 23.50 -5.72 11.28
N ILE A 245 23.08 -5.26 12.46
CA ILE A 245 23.88 -5.34 13.69
C ILE A 245 24.17 -6.81 14.05
N ILE A 246 23.14 -7.67 14.03
CA ILE A 246 23.31 -9.11 14.30
C ILE A 246 24.26 -9.74 13.29
N GLY A 247 24.13 -9.42 12.00
CA GLY A 247 25.03 -9.92 10.97
C GLY A 247 26.48 -9.51 11.20
N LEU A 248 26.75 -8.25 11.57
CA LEU A 248 28.11 -7.79 11.87
C LEU A 248 28.71 -8.51 13.08
N LEU A 249 27.91 -8.75 14.12
CA LEU A 249 28.34 -9.49 15.31
C LEU A 249 28.69 -10.95 14.99
N LEU A 250 27.95 -11.58 14.07
CA LEU A 250 28.20 -12.95 13.62
C LEU A 250 29.30 -13.05 12.55
N THR A 251 29.82 -11.93 12.05
CA THR A 251 30.84 -11.93 11.01
C THR A 251 32.23 -12.18 11.62
N PRO A 252 32.95 -13.24 11.18
CA PRO A 252 34.31 -13.54 11.60
C PRO A 252 35.30 -12.41 11.29
N GLU A 253 36.43 -12.41 11.99
CA GLU A 253 37.45 -11.37 11.83
C GLU A 253 38.32 -11.53 10.59
N LEU A 254 38.45 -12.73 10.03
CA LEU A 254 39.26 -12.96 8.84
C LEU A 254 38.69 -14.10 7.99
N ILE A 255 38.50 -13.84 6.70
CA ILE A 255 38.19 -14.85 5.68
C ILE A 255 39.09 -14.56 4.47
N SER A 256 39.63 -15.60 3.83
CA SER A 256 40.36 -15.47 2.56
C SER A 256 39.38 -15.13 1.44
N ILE A 257 39.49 -13.92 0.87
CA ILE A 257 38.63 -13.48 -0.23
C ILE A 257 39.38 -13.65 -1.55
N GLY A 258 38.79 -14.38 -2.49
CA GLY A 258 39.39 -14.64 -3.81
C GLY A 258 39.06 -13.58 -4.88
N SER A 259 38.07 -12.71 -4.65
CA SER A 259 37.58 -11.75 -5.64
C SER A 259 36.96 -10.48 -5.01
N MET A 260 36.74 -9.44 -5.82
CA MET A 260 36.12 -8.18 -5.36
C MET A 260 34.65 -8.40 -4.95
N GLN A 261 34.30 -7.99 -3.73
CA GLN A 261 32.95 -8.15 -3.18
C GLN A 261 32.09 -6.90 -3.35
N TYR A 262 30.77 -7.10 -3.44
CA TYR A 262 29.80 -6.04 -3.24
C TYR A 262 29.72 -5.67 -1.75
N VAL A 263 30.22 -4.48 -1.43
CA VAL A 263 30.21 -3.93 -0.07
C VAL A 263 29.01 -2.99 0.06
N PRO A 264 27.99 -3.34 0.86
CA PRO A 264 26.86 -2.45 1.07
C PRO A 264 27.28 -1.25 1.94
N GLU A 265 26.82 -0.05 1.57
CA GLU A 265 27.01 1.14 2.40
C GLU A 265 26.19 1.06 3.68
N MET A 266 26.83 1.31 4.82
CA MET A 266 26.16 1.26 6.11
C MET A 266 25.17 2.41 6.28
N PRO A 267 23.95 2.15 6.79
CA PRO A 267 23.04 3.20 7.21
C PRO A 267 23.69 4.02 8.31
N LEU A 268 23.41 5.34 8.34
CA LEU A 268 24.01 6.27 9.29
C LEU A 268 23.98 5.77 10.74
N ILE A 269 22.84 5.23 11.18
CA ILE A 269 22.69 4.69 12.55
C ILE A 269 23.64 3.52 12.80
N VAL A 270 23.77 2.60 11.85
CA VAL A 270 24.68 1.46 11.99
C VAL A 270 26.13 1.95 11.97
N ASN A 271 26.46 2.91 11.11
CA ASN A 271 27.80 3.50 11.02
C ASN A 271 28.20 4.19 12.34
N LEU A 272 27.34 5.02 12.92
CA LEU A 272 27.59 5.69 14.20
C LEU A 272 27.74 4.72 15.37
N LEU A 273 26.97 3.63 15.37
CA LEU A 273 27.07 2.61 16.43
C LEU A 273 28.22 1.61 16.18
N SER A 274 28.76 1.56 14.96
CA SER A 274 29.74 0.56 14.55
C SER A 274 30.99 0.48 15.45
N PRO A 275 31.57 1.61 15.94
CA PRO A 275 32.75 1.55 16.82
C PRO A 275 32.45 0.94 18.19
N ILE A 276 31.18 0.88 18.60
CA ILE A 276 30.74 0.30 19.87
C ILE A 276 30.44 -1.19 19.70
N ILE A 277 30.09 -1.61 18.48
CA ILE A 277 29.60 -2.96 18.19
C ILE A 277 30.75 -3.93 17.87
N THR A 278 31.68 -3.52 17.00
CA THR A 278 32.76 -4.39 16.55
C THR A 278 33.95 -3.59 16.07
N ASP A 279 35.15 -4.11 16.33
CA ASP A 279 36.37 -3.62 15.70
C ASP A 279 36.44 -4.09 14.24
N GLY A 280 37.16 -3.34 13.39
CA GLY A 280 37.44 -3.74 12.00
C GLY A 280 36.22 -3.79 11.08
N VAL A 281 35.22 -2.92 11.31
CA VAL A 281 33.94 -2.87 10.57
C VAL A 281 34.15 -2.86 9.06
N SER A 282 35.07 -2.03 8.55
CA SER A 282 35.34 -1.91 7.13
C SER A 282 35.72 -3.24 6.49
N SER A 283 36.50 -4.06 7.20
CA SER A 283 36.88 -5.39 6.74
C SER A 283 35.70 -6.35 6.82
N LYS A 284 34.99 -6.38 7.96
CA LYS A 284 33.81 -7.24 8.15
C LYS A 284 32.68 -6.97 7.16
N LEU A 285 32.53 -5.75 6.63
CA LEU A 285 31.52 -5.45 5.61
C LEU A 285 31.75 -6.20 4.28
N VAL A 286 33.01 -6.46 3.95
CA VAL A 286 33.39 -7.12 2.69
C VAL A 286 32.85 -8.55 2.68
N TRP A 287 33.02 -9.30 3.78
CA TRP A 287 32.52 -10.67 3.94
C TRP A 287 31.39 -10.80 4.96
N ALA A 288 30.55 -9.76 5.03
CA ALA A 288 29.52 -9.70 6.06
C ALA A 288 28.59 -10.92 6.00
N HIS A 289 28.24 -11.44 7.17
CA HIS A 289 27.28 -12.51 7.36
C HIS A 289 25.99 -12.24 6.55
N PRO A 290 25.33 -13.26 5.96
CA PRO A 290 24.13 -13.08 5.13
C PRO A 290 23.04 -12.19 5.75
N PHE A 291 22.86 -12.24 7.08
CA PHE A 291 21.93 -11.33 7.79
C PHE A 291 22.26 -9.85 7.62
N ALA A 292 23.54 -9.47 7.56
CA ALA A 292 23.91 -8.08 7.31
C ALA A 292 23.53 -7.66 5.89
N LYS A 293 23.72 -8.54 4.93
CA LYS A 293 23.29 -8.33 3.54
C LYS A 293 21.75 -8.24 3.44
N ALA A 294 21.01 -9.09 4.16
CA ALA A 294 19.54 -9.02 4.27
C ALA A 294 19.07 -7.70 4.91
N GLY A 295 19.72 -7.30 6.00
CA GLY A 295 19.48 -6.01 6.66
C GLY A 295 19.71 -4.83 5.71
N SER A 296 20.74 -4.93 4.86
CA SER A 296 21.04 -3.91 3.87
C SER A 296 19.97 -3.71 2.83
N MET A 297 19.43 -4.81 2.29
CA MET A 297 18.30 -4.76 1.39
C MET A 297 17.08 -4.13 2.05
N LEU A 298 16.72 -4.57 3.27
CA LEU A 298 15.53 -4.05 3.97
C LEU A 298 15.66 -2.56 4.27
N CYS A 299 16.81 -2.11 4.74
CA CYS A 299 17.09 -0.68 4.94
C CYS A 299 16.97 0.09 3.62
N PHE A 300 17.60 -0.40 2.55
CA PHE A 300 17.55 0.24 1.24
C PHE A 300 16.12 0.38 0.72
N PHE A 301 15.34 -0.71 0.72
CA PHE A 301 13.92 -0.67 0.32
C PHE A 301 13.08 0.26 1.20
N GLY A 302 13.34 0.25 2.50
CA GLY A 302 12.68 1.15 3.45
C GLY A 302 12.92 2.63 3.09
N TRP A 303 14.18 3.03 2.94
CA TRP A 303 14.53 4.41 2.60
C TRP A 303 14.05 4.83 1.20
N VAL A 304 14.27 3.99 0.18
CA VAL A 304 13.81 4.26 -1.19
C VAL A 304 12.29 4.40 -1.24
N SER A 305 11.56 3.61 -0.45
CA SER A 305 10.09 3.71 -0.41
C SER A 305 9.58 5.01 0.21
N LEU A 306 10.40 5.74 0.99
CA LEU A 306 10.08 7.06 1.54
C LEU A 306 10.32 8.21 0.56
N LEU A 307 10.92 7.94 -0.61
CA LEU A 307 11.04 8.96 -1.65
C LEU A 307 9.65 9.44 -2.10
N PRO A 308 9.49 10.74 -2.42
CA PRO A 308 8.22 11.33 -2.82
C PRO A 308 7.84 10.98 -4.27
N ILE A 309 7.97 9.70 -4.64
CA ILE A 309 7.61 9.17 -5.95
C ILE A 309 6.13 8.76 -5.93
N PRO A 310 5.34 9.09 -6.97
CA PRO A 310 3.97 8.61 -7.08
C PRO A 310 3.90 7.09 -6.89
N THR A 311 2.85 6.61 -6.21
CA THR A 311 2.63 5.19 -5.82
C THR A 311 3.52 4.64 -4.70
N PHE A 312 4.63 5.30 -4.35
CA PHE A 312 5.45 4.89 -3.21
C PHE A 312 4.83 5.37 -1.90
N PRO A 313 5.17 4.73 -0.76
CA PRO A 313 4.82 5.24 0.57
C PRO A 313 5.13 6.72 0.78
N GLY A 314 6.31 7.19 0.35
CA GLY A 314 6.70 8.61 0.42
C GLY A 314 5.79 9.54 -0.37
N GLY A 315 5.38 9.14 -1.58
CA GLY A 315 4.38 9.90 -2.35
C GLY A 315 3.02 9.96 -1.64
N ARG A 316 2.62 8.91 -0.93
CA ARG A 316 1.37 8.90 -0.13
C ARG A 316 1.48 9.76 1.12
N LEU A 317 2.66 9.81 1.74
CA LEU A 317 2.95 10.74 2.83
C LEU A 317 2.88 12.20 2.35
N LEU A 318 3.36 12.48 1.14
CA LEU A 318 3.23 13.80 0.54
C LEU A 318 1.75 14.17 0.34
N ILE A 319 0.96 13.27 -0.26
CA ILE A 319 -0.49 13.45 -0.44
C ILE A 319 -1.19 13.66 0.91
N ALA A 320 -0.78 12.93 1.94
CA ALA A 320 -1.34 13.05 3.28
C ALA A 320 -1.09 14.45 3.87
N ARG A 321 0.10 15.03 3.64
CA ARG A 321 0.50 16.35 4.18
C ARG A 321 -0.03 17.53 3.36
N THR A 322 0.05 17.49 2.02
CA THR A 322 -0.23 18.65 1.16
C THR A 322 -1.55 18.58 0.40
N SER A 323 -2.26 17.43 0.41
CA SER A 323 -3.42 17.14 -0.44
C SER A 323 -3.08 16.64 -1.85
N MET A 324 -4.07 16.01 -2.51
CA MET A 324 -3.88 15.37 -3.81
C MET A 324 -3.79 16.35 -4.99
N SER A 325 -4.33 17.57 -4.86
CA SER A 325 -4.18 18.62 -5.88
C SER A 325 -2.80 19.26 -5.81
N GLU A 326 -2.29 19.53 -4.61
CA GLU A 326 -1.01 20.21 -4.41
C GLU A 326 0.21 19.28 -4.54
N SER A 327 0.08 18.01 -4.19
CA SER A 327 1.16 17.00 -4.38
C SER A 327 1.50 16.75 -5.85
N ARG A 328 0.64 17.15 -6.79
CA ARG A 328 0.92 17.09 -8.23
C ARG A 328 1.77 18.26 -8.72
N ASN A 329 1.95 19.30 -7.91
CA ASN A 329 2.85 20.41 -8.21
C ASN A 329 4.29 19.99 -7.88
N SER A 330 5.18 20.03 -8.87
CA SER A 330 6.59 19.60 -8.72
C SER A 330 7.33 20.37 -7.64
N THR A 331 7.01 21.65 -7.43
CA THR A 331 7.61 22.48 -6.38
C THR A 331 7.31 21.96 -4.97
N ASN A 332 6.15 21.32 -4.79
CA ASN A 332 5.71 20.81 -3.48
C ASN A 332 6.33 19.45 -3.12
N GLN A 333 7.05 18.80 -4.04
CA GLN A 333 7.70 17.51 -3.76
C GLN A 333 8.86 17.64 -2.76
N LEU A 334 9.44 18.83 -2.62
CA LEU A 334 10.49 19.15 -1.64
C LEU A 334 9.95 19.34 -0.22
N PHE A 335 8.66 19.62 -0.05
CA PHE A 335 8.05 19.88 1.27
C PHE A 335 8.00 18.65 2.19
N LEU A 336 8.27 17.44 1.70
CA LEU A 336 8.30 16.26 2.57
C LEU A 336 9.46 16.30 3.58
N PHE A 337 10.55 17.00 3.25
CA PHE A 337 11.77 17.10 4.05
C PHE A 337 12.02 18.51 4.62
N ALA A 338 11.11 19.45 4.38
CA ALA A 338 11.09 20.79 4.97
C ALA A 338 10.10 20.85 6.15
#